data_AF-A0A1M4SYJ6-F1
#
_entry.id   AF-A0A1M4SYJ6-F1
#
_cell.length_a   1.000
_cell.length_b   1.000
_cell.length_c   1.000
_cell.angle_alpha   90.00
_cell.angle_beta   90.00
_cell.angle_gamma   90.00
#
_symmetry.space_group_name_H-M   'P 1'
#
loop_
_entity.id
_entity.type
_entity.pdbx_description
1 polymer ?
#
loop_
_entity_poly.entity_id
_entity_poly.type
_entity_poly.pdbx_seq_one_letter_code
_entity_poly.pdbx_strand_id
1 'polypeptide(L)'
;MKYRGLFIGLTTIDIQYFVEQFPEPNKKVKTKSPDILVGGPAANAAVAFAHLNNGAFFASAFGNNSFDAFVREDFEETRVQFTDLIGMQKKNPVLASVITSGQNGDRNIFTHSPDAISPELSP
;
A
#
# COMPACT_ATOMS: atom_id res chain seq x y z
N MET A 1 9.80 -2.85 20.99
CA MET A 1 10.36 -1.70 20.25
C MET A 1 11.40 -0.96 21.08
N LYS A 2 12.55 -0.63 20.48
CA LYS A 2 13.60 0.21 21.10
C LYS A 2 13.38 1.70 20.84
N TYR A 3 13.00 2.05 19.61
CA TYR A 3 12.66 3.41 19.19
C TYR A 3 11.16 3.53 18.92
N ARG A 4 10.61 4.74 19.01
CA ARG A 4 9.23 5.05 18.59
C ARG A 4 9.29 5.84 17.29
N GLY A 5 8.73 5.27 16.22
CA GLY A 5 8.58 5.92 14.92
C GLY A 5 7.11 6.01 14.56
N LEU A 6 6.64 7.23 14.27
CA LEU A 6 5.32 7.49 13.72
C LEU A 6 5.47 7.87 12.25
N PHE A 7 4.77 7.12 11.40
CA PHE A 7 4.69 7.35 9.97
C PHE A 7 3.28 7.80 9.63
N ILE A 8 3.15 8.85 8.83
CA ILE A 8 1.85 9.40 8.44
C ILE A 8 1.87 9.59 6.93
N GLY A 9 0.89 9.01 6.24
CA GLY A 9 0.79 9.18 4.80
C GLY A 9 -0.15 8.18 4.16
N LEU A 10 0.08 7.89 2.89
CA LEU A 10 -0.81 7.09 2.06
C LEU A 10 -0.61 5.58 2.28
N THR A 11 -1.72 4.84 2.35
CA THR A 11 -1.81 3.40 2.11
C THR A 11 -2.40 3.17 0.71
N THR A 12 -1.79 2.29 -0.07
CA THR A 12 -2.30 1.84 -1.37
C THR A 12 -2.49 0.33 -1.38
N ILE A 13 -3.28 -0.16 -2.34
CA ILE A 13 -3.25 -1.57 -2.74
C ILE A 13 -2.49 -1.65 -4.06
N ASP A 14 -1.34 -2.31 -4.01
CA ASP A 14 -0.44 -2.46 -5.14
C ASP A 14 -0.76 -3.81 -5.81
N ILE A 15 -1.14 -3.77 -7.09
CA ILE A 15 -1.35 -4.95 -7.93
C ILE A 15 -0.12 -5.09 -8.81
N GLN A 16 0.77 -6.02 -8.46
CA GLN A 16 2.07 -6.19 -9.07
C GLN A 16 2.04 -7.26 -10.16
N TYR A 17 2.30 -6.84 -11.39
CA TYR A 17 2.54 -7.71 -12.54
C TYR A 17 4.02 -7.75 -12.88
N PHE A 18 4.49 -8.92 -13.32
CA PHE A 18 5.81 -9.09 -13.91
C PHE A 18 5.67 -9.45 -15.39
N VAL A 19 6.41 -8.73 -16.22
CA VAL A 19 6.54 -8.98 -17.67
C VAL A 19 8.01 -9.16 -18.01
N GLU A 20 8.34 -9.89 -19.08
CA GLU A 20 9.73 -9.99 -19.53
C GLU A 20 10.26 -8.62 -19.99
N GLN A 21 9.46 -7.95 -20.82
CA GLN A 21 9.69 -6.60 -21.31
C GLN A 21 8.35 -5.84 -21.37
N PHE A 22 8.39 -4.51 -21.34
CA PHE A 22 7.18 -3.72 -21.50
C PHE A 22 6.53 -3.96 -22.87
N PRO A 23 5.19 -4.08 -22.93
CA PRO A 23 4.50 -4.28 -24.19
C PRO A 23 4.47 -3.00 -25.02
N GLU A 24 4.49 -3.18 -26.33
CA GLU A 24 4.08 -2.15 -27.27
C GLU A 24 2.59 -1.77 -27.06
N PRO A 25 2.17 -0.57 -27.48
CA PRO A 25 0.77 -0.17 -27.43
C PRO A 25 -0.17 -1.20 -28.09
N ASN A 26 -1.37 -1.36 -27.52
CA ASN A 26 -2.44 -2.24 -28.02
C ASN A 26 -2.04 -3.73 -28.11
N LYS A 27 -1.28 -4.23 -27.12
CA LYS A 27 -0.96 -5.66 -26.98
C LYS A 27 -1.62 -6.27 -25.76
N LYS A 28 -2.14 -7.48 -25.94
CA LYS A 28 -2.57 -8.34 -24.84
C LYS A 28 -1.37 -9.16 -24.36
N VAL A 29 -1.00 -9.03 -23.10
CA VAL A 29 0.07 -9.80 -22.46
C VAL A 29 -0.56 -10.79 -21.48
N LYS A 30 -0.01 -12.01 -21.41
CA LYS A 30 -0.32 -12.99 -20.37
C LYS A 30 0.86 -13.05 -19.41
N THR A 31 0.61 -12.72 -18.15
CA THR A 31 1.58 -12.85 -17.05
C THR A 31 1.25 -14.08 -16.20
N LYS A 32 2.07 -14.36 -15.18
CA LYS A 32 1.60 -15.13 -14.01
C LYS A 32 0.51 -14.34 -13.27
N SER A 33 -0.16 -14.99 -12.33
CA SER A 33 -1.05 -14.30 -11.39
C SER A 33 -0.29 -13.11 -10.75
N PRO A 34 -0.90 -11.92 -10.68
CA PRO A 34 -0.28 -10.79 -10.01
C PRO A 34 -0.27 -11.03 -8.50
N ASP A 35 0.69 -10.39 -7.83
CA ASP A 35 0.64 -10.24 -6.38
C ASP A 35 -0.25 -9.04 -6.04
N ILE A 36 -0.98 -9.15 -4.93
CA ILE A 36 -1.74 -8.05 -4.34
C ILE A 36 -1.07 -7.74 -3.00
N LEU A 37 -0.61 -6.50 -2.85
CA LEU A 37 0.25 -6.07 -1.75
C LEU A 37 -0.30 -4.81 -1.11
N VAL A 38 -0.01 -4.61 0.17
CA VAL A 38 -0.18 -3.30 0.81
C VAL A 38 1.00 -2.43 0.42
N GLY A 39 0.71 -1.20 -0.02
CA GLY A 39 1.70 -0.26 -0.49
C GLY A 39 1.51 1.14 0.07
N GLY A 40 2.24 2.07 -0.55
CA GLY A 40 2.24 3.48 -0.18
C GLY A 40 3.57 3.89 0.46
N PRO A 41 4.12 5.08 0.14
CA PRO A 41 5.45 5.46 0.62
C PRO A 41 5.61 5.42 2.15
N ALA A 42 4.60 5.91 2.88
CA ALA A 42 4.61 5.93 4.33
C ALA A 42 4.39 4.54 4.95
N ALA A 43 3.50 3.73 4.36
CA ALA A 43 3.29 2.34 4.78
C ALA A 43 4.58 1.51 4.62
N ASN A 44 5.23 1.59 3.44
CA ASN A 44 6.48 0.89 3.18
C ASN A 44 7.60 1.32 4.14
N ALA A 45 7.69 2.62 4.46
CA ALA A 45 8.63 3.13 5.44
C ALA A 45 8.34 2.61 6.86
N ALA A 46 7.06 2.54 7.25
CA ALA A 46 6.64 1.99 8.53
C ALA A 46 6.99 0.50 8.65
N VAL A 47 6.72 -0.30 7.61
CA VAL A 47 7.06 -1.72 7.56
C VAL A 47 8.58 -1.93 7.61
N ALA A 48 9.36 -1.17 6.83
CA ALA A 48 10.81 -1.24 6.86
C ALA A 48 11.38 -0.87 8.25
N PHE A 49 10.86 0.19 8.87
CA PHE A 49 11.21 0.56 10.23
C PHE A 49 10.83 -0.53 11.22
N ALA A 50 9.61 -1.08 11.13
CA ALA A 50 9.12 -2.12 12.01
C ALA A 50 9.96 -3.39 11.92
N HIS A 51 10.41 -3.76 10.72
CA HIS A 51 11.32 -4.89 10.50
C HIS A 51 12.63 -4.72 11.27
N LEU A 52 13.22 -3.51 11.25
CA LEU A 52 14.49 -3.21 11.92
C LEU A 52 14.37 -2.91 13.43
N ASN A 53 13.24 -2.37 13.87
CA ASN A 53 13.01 -1.90 15.24
C ASN A 53 12.09 -2.82 16.09
N ASN A 54 11.55 -3.86 15.47
CA ASN A 54 10.52 -4.73 16.02
C ASN A 54 9.24 -3.95 16.40
N GLY A 55 8.76 -3.13 15.45
CA GLY A 55 7.49 -2.42 15.47
C GLY A 55 7.55 -0.95 15.05
N ALA A 56 6.41 -0.42 14.58
CA ALA A 56 6.19 0.97 14.17
C ALA A 56 4.77 1.43 14.48
N PHE A 57 4.53 2.74 14.53
CA PHE A 57 3.20 3.33 14.49
C PHE A 57 2.94 3.91 13.10
N PHE A 58 1.77 3.65 12.54
CA PHE A 58 1.39 4.14 11.23
C PHE A 58 -0.02 4.72 11.27
N ALA A 59 -0.18 5.93 10.73
CA ALA A 59 -1.48 6.56 10.55
C ALA A 59 -1.72 6.84 9.06
N SER A 60 -2.87 6.41 8.56
CA SER A 60 -3.30 6.67 7.18
C SER A 60 -4.80 6.80 7.10
N ALA A 61 -5.29 7.35 6.00
CA ALA A 61 -6.71 7.34 5.67
C ALA A 61 -6.96 6.25 4.61
N PHE A 62 -7.48 5.11 5.05
CA PHE A 62 -7.76 3.97 4.18
C PHE A 62 -9.28 3.77 4.00
N GLY A 63 -10.01 3.82 5.11
CA GLY A 63 -11.45 3.72 5.15
C GLY A 63 -11.99 2.31 4.99
N ASN A 64 -13.29 2.17 5.22
CA ASN A 64 -14.00 0.91 5.12
C ASN A 64 -14.15 0.49 3.65
N ASN A 65 -13.48 -0.60 3.27
CA ASN A 65 -13.57 -1.20 1.95
C ASN A 65 -13.25 -2.70 1.96
N SER A 66 -13.33 -3.33 0.79
CA SER A 66 -13.16 -4.78 0.64
C SER A 66 -11.74 -5.30 0.96
N PHE A 67 -10.74 -4.42 1.09
CA PHE A 67 -9.37 -4.78 1.46
C PHE A 67 -9.05 -4.49 2.94
N ASP A 68 -10.01 -4.03 3.75
CA ASP A 68 -9.76 -3.65 5.15
C ASP A 68 -9.14 -4.79 5.97
N ALA A 69 -9.70 -6.00 5.89
CA ALA A 69 -9.15 -7.17 6.57
C ALA A 69 -7.73 -7.51 6.10
N PHE A 70 -7.50 -7.47 4.78
CA PHE A 70 -6.20 -7.73 4.17
C PHE A 70 -5.12 -6.74 4.64
N VAL A 71 -5.45 -5.44 4.68
CA VAL A 71 -4.53 -4.40 5.15
C VAL A 71 -4.23 -4.53 6.64
N ARG A 72 -5.25 -4.85 7.45
CA ARG A 72 -5.06 -5.07 8.89
C ARG A 72 -4.16 -6.25 9.17
N GLU A 73 -4.37 -7.37 8.47
CA GLU A 73 -3.54 -8.58 8.60
C GLU A 73 -2.08 -8.30 8.22
N ASP A 74 -1.82 -7.63 7.08
CA ASP A 74 -0.46 -7.26 6.66
C ASP A 74 0.26 -6.39 7.71
N PHE A 75 -0.43 -5.39 8.26
CA PHE A 75 0.15 -4.55 9.31
C PHE A 75 0.35 -5.29 10.64
N GLU A 76 -0.54 -6.21 11.00
CA GLU A 76 -0.35 -7.07 12.18
C GLU A 76 0.88 -7.99 12.01
N GLU A 77 1.01 -8.67 10.88
CA GLU A 77 2.13 -9.55 10.55
C GLU A 77 3.47 -8.79 10.52
N THR A 78 3.46 -7.56 10.04
CA THR A 78 4.64 -6.68 9.99
C THR A 78 4.90 -5.93 11.29
N ARG A 79 4.06 -6.10 12.32
CA ARG A 79 4.12 -5.42 13.64
C ARG A 79 3.98 -3.90 13.54
N VAL A 80 3.22 -3.43 12.57
CA VAL A 80 2.83 -2.04 12.40
C VAL A 80 1.51 -1.80 13.13
N GLN A 81 1.53 -0.89 14.12
CA GLN A 81 0.31 -0.45 14.79
C GLN A 81 -0.39 0.58 13.90
N PHE A 82 -1.41 0.13 13.18
CA PHE A 82 -2.14 0.94 12.21
C PHE A 82 -3.33 1.68 12.85
N THR A 83 -3.37 2.99 12.63
CA THR A 83 -4.52 3.85 12.93
C THR A 83 -5.12 4.35 11.63
N ASP A 84 -6.34 3.90 11.32
CA ASP A 84 -7.10 4.42 10.20
C ASP A 84 -7.84 5.70 10.60
N LEU A 85 -7.46 6.81 9.97
CA LEU A 85 -8.00 8.14 10.24
C LEU A 85 -9.45 8.29 9.79
N ILE A 86 -9.96 7.39 8.95
CA ILE A 86 -11.31 7.45 8.37
C ILE A 86 -12.00 6.07 8.37
N GLY A 87 -11.68 5.21 9.34
CA GLY A 87 -12.07 3.80 9.33
C GLY A 87 -13.59 3.53 9.28
N MET A 88 -14.44 4.46 9.69
CA MET A 88 -15.90 4.34 9.60
C MET A 88 -16.46 4.82 8.25
N GLN A 89 -15.70 5.61 7.49
CA GLN A 89 -16.08 6.10 6.17
C GLN A 89 -15.87 5.05 5.09
N LYS A 90 -16.89 4.82 4.26
CA LYS A 90 -16.74 4.02 3.04
C LYS A 90 -15.90 4.77 2.02
N LYS A 91 -14.71 4.26 1.71
CA LYS A 91 -13.79 4.82 0.72
C LYS A 91 -13.13 3.72 -0.08
N ASN A 92 -13.10 3.87 -1.40
CA ASN A 92 -12.31 2.96 -2.22
C ASN A 92 -10.82 3.15 -1.92
N PRO A 93 -10.04 2.06 -1.90
CA PRO A 93 -8.60 2.18 -1.71
C PRO A 93 -7.98 2.87 -2.92
N VAL A 94 -6.86 3.58 -2.69
CA VAL A 94 -6.00 4.00 -3.79
C VAL A 94 -5.33 2.76 -4.36
N LEU A 95 -5.57 2.48 -5.63
CA LEU A 95 -4.94 1.37 -6.34
C LEU A 95 -3.67 1.83 -7.05
N ALA A 96 -2.64 1.00 -7.03
CA ALA A 96 -1.47 1.14 -7.88
C ALA A 96 -1.31 -0.13 -8.71
N SER A 97 -1.53 -0.04 -10.02
CA SER A 97 -1.16 -1.13 -10.93
C SER A 97 0.30 -0.99 -11.30
N VAL A 98 1.13 -1.90 -10.80
CA VAL A 98 2.58 -1.88 -10.99
C VAL A 98 2.96 -2.94 -12.00
N ILE A 99 3.60 -2.54 -13.09
CA ILE A 99 4.15 -3.46 -14.09
C ILE A 99 5.66 -3.35 -14.00
N THR A 100 6.32 -4.44 -13.64
CA THR A 100 7.79 -4.51 -13.52
C THR A 100 8.38 -5.38 -14.61
N SER A 101 9.42 -4.87 -15.27
CA SER A 101 10.22 -5.58 -16.27
C SER A 101 11.21 -6.54 -15.61
N GLY A 102 11.17 -7.81 -15.98
CA GLY A 102 12.09 -8.84 -15.49
C GLY A 102 13.52 -8.68 -16.05
N GLN A 103 13.70 -7.97 -17.15
CA GLN A 103 15.03 -7.76 -17.76
C GLN A 103 15.90 -6.77 -16.98
N ASN A 104 15.30 -5.73 -16.40
CA ASN A 104 16.04 -4.62 -15.80
C ASN A 104 15.48 -4.10 -14.47
N GLY A 105 14.32 -4.59 -14.02
CA GLY A 105 13.68 -4.16 -12.78
C GLY A 105 12.97 -2.81 -12.86
N ASP A 106 12.93 -2.16 -14.02
CA ASP A 106 12.16 -0.93 -14.20
C ASP A 106 10.66 -1.19 -14.00
N ARG A 107 9.95 -0.17 -13.54
CA ARG A 107 8.52 -0.26 -13.27
C ARG A 107 7.72 0.92 -13.81
N ASN A 108 6.54 0.63 -14.33
CA ASN A 108 5.50 1.60 -14.62
C ASN A 108 4.37 1.44 -13.61
N ILE A 109 3.90 2.56 -13.06
CA ILE A 109 2.86 2.57 -12.02
C ILE A 109 1.70 3.42 -12.52
N PHE A 110 0.51 2.83 -12.56
CA PHE A 110 -0.74 3.53 -12.81
C PHE A 110 -1.49 3.68 -11.51
N THR A 111 -1.73 4.93 -11.09
CA THR A 111 -2.41 5.26 -9.84
C THR A 111 -3.11 6.61 -9.97
N HIS A 112 -3.81 7.05 -8.94
CA HIS A 112 -4.47 8.34 -8.88
C HIS A 112 -4.22 9.02 -7.52
N SER A 113 -4.43 10.34 -7.48
CA SER A 113 -4.38 11.08 -6.22
C SER A 113 -5.55 10.69 -5.31
N PRO A 114 -5.33 10.54 -4.00
CA PRO A 114 -6.43 10.37 -3.05
C PRO A 114 -7.31 11.64 -3.01
N ASP A 115 -8.57 11.46 -2.63
CA ASP A 115 -9.46 12.59 -2.33
C ASP A 115 -9.02 13.31 -1.05
N ALA A 116 -9.51 14.54 -0.86
CA ALA A 116 -9.47 15.17 0.46
C ALA A 116 -10.25 14.31 1.48
N ILE A 117 -9.72 14.25 2.70
CA ILE A 117 -10.28 13.45 3.80
C ILE A 117 -10.79 14.36 4.93
N SER A 118 -11.81 13.89 5.63
CA SER A 118 -12.25 14.45 6.91
C SER A 118 -11.97 13.40 7.99
N PRO A 119 -10.92 13.56 8.82
CA PRO A 119 -10.56 12.54 9.81
C PRO A 119 -11.64 12.39 10.89
N GLU A 120 -11.79 11.17 11.39
CA GLU A 120 -12.74 10.79 12.46
C GLU A 120 -12.16 10.98 13.87
N LEU A 121 -10.88 11.33 13.96
CA LEU A 121 -10.21 11.60 15.22
C LEU A 121 -10.53 13.02 15.69
N SER A 122 -10.95 13.14 16.95
CA SER A 122 -10.98 14.42 17.66
C SER A 122 -9.62 14.67 18.31
N PRO A 123 -9.13 15.93 18.35
CA PRO A 123 -7.91 16.30 19.06
C PRO A 123 -7.93 15.95 20.56
#